data_AF-W2SWF1-F1
#
_entry.id   AF-W2SWF1-F1
#
_cell.length_a   1.000
_cell.length_b   1.000
_cell.length_c   1.000
_cell.angle_alpha   90.00
_cell.angle_beta   90.00
_cell.angle_gamma   90.00
#
_symmetry.space_group_name_H-M   'P 1'
#
loop_
_entity.id
_entity.type
_entity.pdbx_description
1 polymer ?
#
loop_
_entity_poly.entity_id
_entity_poly.type
_entity_poly.pdbx_seq_one_letter_code
_entity_poly.pdbx_strand_id
1 'polypeptide(L)'
;MLQCWAMAFANKPEYKIVVDTHNLMKLAGFDFPSIKEADAMFTAQVAPDWHDGTECYRCRSEFSLFNRKHHCRACGQIFCDRCSTKELPLPQFGIEKEVSFYIKL
;
A
#
# COMPACT_ATOMS: atom_id res chain seq x y z
N MET A 1 6.31 -12.64 -17.11
CA MET A 1 4.87 -12.37 -17.37
C MET A 1 3.94 -13.32 -16.63
N LEU A 2 3.92 -14.63 -16.93
CA LEU A 2 3.00 -15.58 -16.25
C LEU A 2 3.16 -15.60 -14.73
N GLN A 3 4.41 -15.64 -14.24
CA GLN A 3 4.71 -15.64 -12.81
C GLN A 3 4.22 -14.38 -12.08
N CYS A 4 4.38 -13.20 -12.69
CA CYS A 4 3.91 -11.93 -12.15
C CYS A 4 2.39 -11.94 -11.99
N TRP A 5 1.66 -12.44 -13.00
CA TRP A 5 0.20 -12.54 -12.94
C TRP A 5 -0.29 -13.59 -11.94
N ALA A 6 0.41 -14.73 -11.84
CA ALA A 6 0.10 -15.75 -10.84
C ALA A 6 0.25 -15.20 -9.41
N MET A 7 1.24 -14.35 -9.16
CA MET A 7 1.38 -13.65 -7.88
C MET A 7 0.31 -12.57 -7.69
N ALA A 8 0.10 -11.71 -8.68
CA ALA A 8 -0.89 -10.61 -8.61
C ALA A 8 -2.33 -11.10 -8.38
N PHE A 9 -2.65 -12.31 -8.85
CA PHE A 9 -4.00 -12.87 -8.78
C PHE A 9 -4.15 -14.05 -7.81
N ALA A 10 -3.16 -14.31 -6.95
CA ALA A 10 -3.17 -15.44 -6.03
C ALA A 10 -4.46 -15.55 -5.18
N ASN A 11 -5.07 -14.41 -4.82
CA ASN A 11 -6.27 -14.34 -4.00
C ASN A 11 -7.57 -14.04 -4.78
N LYS A 12 -7.55 -14.09 -6.11
CA LYS A 12 -8.70 -13.77 -6.98
C LYS A 12 -9.21 -15.04 -7.68
N PRO A 13 -10.34 -15.63 -7.25
CA PRO A 13 -10.85 -16.89 -7.80
C PRO A 13 -11.12 -16.84 -9.32
N GLU A 14 -11.54 -15.67 -9.81
CA GLU A 14 -11.78 -15.39 -11.23
C GLU A 14 -10.56 -15.61 -12.14
N TYR A 15 -9.34 -15.57 -11.59
CA TYR A 15 -8.08 -15.76 -12.33
C TYR A 15 -7.34 -17.05 -11.94
N LYS A 16 -8.03 -18.01 -11.31
CA LYS A 16 -7.42 -19.26 -10.83
C LYS A 16 -6.59 -19.99 -11.90
N ILE A 17 -7.03 -19.94 -13.16
CA ILE A 17 -6.33 -20.54 -14.30
C ILE A 17 -4.88 -20.07 -14.44
N VAL A 18 -4.60 -18.80 -14.14
CA VAL A 18 -3.26 -18.22 -14.24
C VAL A 18 -2.35 -18.79 -13.15
N VAL A 19 -2.87 -18.88 -11.93
CA VAL A 19 -2.17 -19.45 -10.77
C VAL A 19 -1.87 -20.93 -10.98
N ASP A 20 -2.87 -21.69 -11.43
CA ASP A 20 -2.76 -23.12 -11.69
C ASP A 20 -1.75 -23.41 -12.81
N THR A 21 -1.81 -22.66 -13.91
CA THR A 21 -0.87 -22.82 -15.04
C THR A 21 0.56 -22.58 -14.59
N HIS A 22 0.81 -21.52 -13.81
CA HIS A 22 2.13 -21.25 -13.25
C HIS A 22 2.63 -22.40 -12.34
N ASN A 23 1.78 -22.93 -11.47
CA ASN A 23 2.15 -24.03 -10.58
C ASN A 23 2.46 -25.32 -11.35
N LEU A 24 1.68 -25.62 -12.39
CA LEU A 24 1.93 -26.76 -13.27
C LEU A 24 3.26 -26.62 -14.02
N MET A 25 3.59 -25.43 -14.52
CA MET A 25 4.88 -25.19 -15.16
C MET A 25 6.05 -25.35 -14.19
N LYS A 26 5.92 -24.91 -12.93
CA LYS A 26 6.94 -25.18 -11.90
C LYS A 26 7.12 -26.69 -11.67
N LEU A 27 6.04 -27.45 -11.58
CA LEU A 27 6.10 -28.91 -11.42
C LEU A 27 6.73 -29.61 -12.63
N ALA A 28 6.53 -29.06 -13.83
CA ALA A 28 7.15 -29.54 -15.06
C ALA A 28 8.65 -29.17 -15.18
N GLY A 29 9.23 -28.50 -14.18
CA GLY A 29 10.64 -28.16 -14.14
C GLY A 29 11.02 -26.89 -14.89
N PHE A 30 10.05 -26.02 -15.21
CA PHE A 30 10.36 -24.70 -15.77
C PHE A 30 10.91 -23.78 -14.70
N ASP A 31 12.08 -23.21 -14.96
CA ASP A 31 12.68 -22.21 -14.11
C ASP A 31 12.03 -20.85 -14.33
N PHE A 32 11.58 -20.28 -13.22
CA PHE A 32 10.99 -18.95 -13.16
C PHE A 32 11.92 -18.02 -12.38
N PRO A 33 12.14 -16.77 -12.82
CA PRO A 33 13.01 -15.83 -12.13
C PRO A 33 12.52 -15.55 -10.70
N SER A 34 13.41 -15.19 -9.77
CA SER A 34 12.94 -14.64 -8.50
C SER A 34 12.42 -13.23 -8.76
N ILE A 35 11.13 -13.02 -8.52
CA ILE A 35 10.49 -11.70 -8.59
C ILE A 35 10.23 -11.24 -7.16
N LYS A 36 10.57 -9.99 -6.88
CA LYS A 36 10.18 -9.32 -5.63
C LYS A 36 8.70 -8.97 -5.73
N GLU A 37 7.98 -8.87 -4.61
CA GLU A 37 6.55 -8.49 -4.61
C GLU A 37 6.32 -7.17 -5.39
N ALA A 38 7.28 -6.25 -5.26
CA ALA A 38 7.53 -5.08 -6.11
C ALA A 38 7.29 -5.29 -7.62
N ASP A 39 7.89 -6.34 -8.18
CA ASP A 39 7.87 -6.63 -9.62
C ASP A 39 6.54 -7.25 -10.07
N ALA A 40 5.72 -7.73 -9.13
CA ALA A 40 4.36 -8.21 -9.38
C ALA A 40 3.32 -7.08 -9.28
N MET A 41 3.73 -5.85 -8.93
CA MET A 41 2.85 -4.70 -8.76
C MET A 41 2.38 -4.09 -10.09
N PHE A 42 1.50 -4.79 -10.81
CA PHE A 42 0.67 -4.17 -11.84
C PHE A 42 -0.55 -3.43 -11.24
N THR A 43 -0.81 -3.61 -9.93
CA THR A 43 -1.93 -3.02 -9.20
C THR A 43 -1.49 -1.98 -8.18
N ALA A 44 -0.48 -1.17 -8.51
CA ALA A 44 -0.21 0.02 -7.69
C ALA A 44 -1.46 0.90 -7.72
N GLN A 45 -2.13 1.02 -6.58
CA GLN A 45 -3.22 1.97 -6.43
C GLN A 45 -2.63 3.38 -6.45
N VAL A 46 -3.41 4.35 -6.94
CA VAL A 46 -3.03 5.76 -6.81
C VAL A 46 -3.21 6.15 -5.34
N ALA A 47 -2.20 6.80 -4.75
CA ALA A 47 -2.31 7.31 -3.39
C ALA A 47 -3.48 8.32 -3.31
N PRO A 48 -4.24 8.35 -2.20
CA PRO A 48 -5.38 9.24 -2.06
C PRO A 48 -4.95 10.71 -2.04
N ASP A 49 -5.84 11.58 -2.53
CA ASP A 49 -5.68 13.03 -2.40
C ASP A 49 -5.65 13.46 -0.94
N TRP A 50 -4.88 14.51 -0.65
CA TRP A 50 -4.80 15.08 0.68
C TRP A 50 -6.00 15.98 0.97
N HIS A 51 -6.75 15.65 2.01
CA HIS A 51 -7.85 16.45 2.51
C HIS A 51 -7.34 17.49 3.50
N ASP A 52 -7.92 18.70 3.47
CA ASP A 52 -7.67 19.72 4.48
C ASP A 52 -8.87 19.92 5.41
N GLY A 53 -8.62 20.43 6.61
CA GLY A 53 -9.65 20.67 7.64
C GLY A 53 -9.15 21.54 8.77
N THR A 54 -10.06 21.98 9.65
CA THR A 54 -9.74 22.80 10.83
C THR A 54 -9.52 21.98 12.09
N GLU A 55 -9.81 20.68 12.05
CA GLU A 55 -9.74 19.76 13.19
C GLU A 55 -9.16 18.40 12.80
N CYS A 56 -8.62 17.69 13.78
CA CYS A 56 -8.14 16.31 13.60
C CYS A 56 -9.30 15.37 13.24
N TYR A 57 -9.15 14.62 12.16
CA TYR A 57 -10.14 13.64 11.68
C TYR A 57 -10.50 12.57 12.74
N ARG A 58 -9.56 12.23 13.62
CA ARG A 58 -9.75 11.22 14.67
C ARG A 58 -10.29 11.78 15.98
N CYS A 59 -9.61 12.76 16.58
CA CYS A 59 -9.92 13.23 17.93
C CYS A 59 -10.62 14.60 17.96
N ARG A 60 -10.88 15.21 16.79
CA ARG A 60 -11.58 16.49 16.64
C ARG A 60 -10.90 17.68 17.33
N SER A 61 -9.63 17.55 17.73
CA SER A 61 -8.86 18.68 18.26
C SER A 61 -8.64 19.71 17.15
N GLU A 62 -8.96 20.97 17.41
CA GLU A 62 -8.72 22.08 16.48
C GLU A 62 -7.22 22.27 16.22
N PHE A 63 -6.89 22.54 14.97
CA PHE A 63 -5.53 22.88 14.58
C PHE A 63 -5.20 24.33 14.91
N SER A 64 -3.96 24.57 15.31
CA SER A 64 -3.44 25.88 15.68
C SER A 64 -1.95 25.94 15.37
N LEU A 65 -1.31 27.09 15.67
CA LEU A 65 0.15 27.23 15.52
C LEU A 65 0.94 26.19 16.33
N PHE A 66 0.37 25.71 17.44
CA PHE A 66 0.98 24.71 18.32
C PHE A 66 0.45 23.28 18.09
N ASN A 67 -0.75 23.14 17.52
CA ASN A 67 -1.31 21.85 17.12
C ASN A 67 -1.34 21.75 15.60
N ARG A 68 -0.25 21.25 15.01
CA ARG A 68 -0.04 21.25 13.56
C ARG A 68 -0.82 20.15 12.86
N LYS A 69 -1.06 20.40 11.57
CA LYS A 69 -1.75 19.53 10.63
C LYS A 69 -0.81 18.47 10.10
N HIS A 70 -1.31 17.25 9.93
CA HIS A 70 -0.52 16.17 9.38
C HIS A 70 -1.38 15.17 8.59
N HIS A 71 -0.92 14.72 7.42
CA HIS A 71 -1.71 13.83 6.55
C HIS A 71 -1.35 12.35 6.66
N CYS A 72 -2.37 11.48 6.68
CA CYS A 72 -2.20 10.04 6.53
C CYS A 72 -1.99 9.66 5.06
N ARG A 73 -0.87 9.00 4.73
CA ARG A 73 -0.58 8.55 3.35
C ARG A 73 -1.49 7.41 2.89
N ALA A 74 -2.09 6.69 3.84
CA ALA A 74 -2.98 5.58 3.53
C ALA A 74 -4.39 6.03 3.12
N CYS A 75 -4.90 7.14 3.67
CA CYS A 75 -6.28 7.59 3.46
C CYS A 75 -6.46 9.06 3.10
N GLY A 76 -5.40 9.86 3.07
CA GLY A 76 -5.44 11.27 2.71
C GLY A 76 -6.00 12.22 3.78
N GLN A 77 -6.52 11.70 4.89
CA GLN A 77 -7.13 12.51 5.96
C GLN A 77 -6.11 13.24 6.83
N ILE A 78 -6.58 14.26 7.57
CA ILE A 78 -5.77 15.16 8.40
C ILE A 78 -5.85 14.82 9.89
N PHE A 79 -4.72 14.79 10.59
CA PHE A 79 -4.59 14.36 11.98
C PHE A 79 -3.67 15.30 12.77
N CYS A 80 -3.82 15.29 14.10
CA CYS A 80 -2.83 15.90 15.01
C CYS A 80 -1.73 14.89 15.37
N ASP A 81 -0.61 15.39 15.89
CA ASP A 81 0.59 14.60 16.23
C ASP A 81 0.28 13.34 17.06
N ARG A 82 -0.58 13.48 18.07
CA ARG A 82 -0.96 12.37 18.96
C ARG A 82 -1.72 11.26 18.25
N CYS A 83 -2.47 11.59 17.21
CA CYS A 83 -3.29 10.63 16.47
C CYS A 83 -2.51 9.93 15.37
N SER A 84 -1.22 10.27 15.21
CA SER A 84 -0.53 10.10 13.96
C SER A 84 0.85 9.45 14.08
N THR A 85 1.00 8.62 15.11
CA THR A 85 2.29 8.06 15.57
C THR A 85 2.63 6.67 15.04
N LYS A 86 1.71 6.01 14.32
CA LYS A 86 1.90 4.63 13.84
C LYS A 86 2.54 4.64 12.48
N GLU A 87 3.55 3.81 12.24
CA GLU A 87 4.23 3.62 10.95
C GLU A 87 3.98 2.23 10.36
N LEU A 88 3.62 2.16 9.08
CA LEU A 88 3.35 0.92 8.34
C LEU A 88 3.75 1.11 6.86
N PRO A 89 4.32 0.10 6.20
CA PRO A 89 4.58 0.15 4.77
C PRO A 89 3.26 0.20 3.99
N LEU A 90 3.29 0.82 2.80
CA LEU A 90 2.16 0.84 1.87
C LEU A 90 2.56 0.22 0.52
N PRO A 91 2.81 -1.11 0.48
CA PRO A 91 3.22 -1.78 -0.75
C PRO A 91 2.18 -1.62 -1.86
N GLN A 92 0.89 -1.49 -1.54
CA GLN A 92 -0.17 -1.28 -2.52
C GLN A 92 -0.05 0.05 -3.29
N PHE A 93 0.71 1.03 -2.81
CA PHE A 93 0.95 2.31 -3.48
C PHE A 93 2.37 2.42 -4.07
N GLY A 94 3.13 1.33 -4.11
CA GLY A 94 4.49 1.31 -4.68
C GLY A 94 5.53 1.84 -3.71
N ILE A 95 5.22 1.84 -2.41
CA ILE A 95 6.09 2.42 -1.40
C ILE A 95 6.72 1.28 -0.58
N GLU A 96 7.83 0.77 -1.11
CA GLU A 96 8.55 -0.43 -0.64
C GLU A 96 9.57 -0.18 0.47
N LYS A 97 10.09 1.05 0.58
CA LYS A 97 10.83 1.42 1.79
C LYS A 97 9.83 1.47 2.93
N GLU A 98 10.29 1.23 4.15
CA GLU A 98 9.60 1.75 5.34
C GLU A 98 9.51 3.28 5.16
N VAL A 99 8.54 3.71 4.38
CA VAL A 99 7.93 5.00 4.57
C VAL A 99 7.27 4.83 5.91
N SER A 100 8.01 5.28 6.92
CA SER A 100 7.39 5.83 8.10
C SER A 100 6.07 6.45 7.66
N PHE A 101 4.98 6.11 8.33
CA PHE A 101 3.88 7.06 8.37
C PHE A 101 4.48 8.33 8.97
N TYR A 102 5.00 9.18 8.12
CA TYR A 102 5.31 10.51 8.51
C TYR A 102 4.00 11.24 8.46
N ILE A 103 3.05 10.95 9.33
CA ILE A 103 2.10 12.02 9.61
C ILE A 103 2.91 13.12 10.36
N LYS A 104 3.78 13.87 9.64
CA LYS A 104 4.73 14.96 9.99
C LYS A 104 5.54 15.36 8.73
N LEU A 105 5.91 16.60 8.43
CA LEU A 105 6.06 17.84 9.20
C LEU A 105 4.95 18.87 8.96
#